data_AF-A0AAD6PIT3-F1
#
_entry.id   AF-A0AAD6PIT3-F1
#
_cell.length_a   1.000
_cell.length_b   1.000
_cell.length_c   1.000
_cell.angle_alpha   90.00
_cell.angle_beta   90.00
_cell.angle_gamma   90.00
#
_symmetry.space_group_name_H-M   'P 1'
#
loop_
_entity.id
_entity.type
_entity.pdbx_description
1 polymer ?
#
loop_
_entity_poly.entity_id
_entity_poly.type
_entity_poly.pdbx_seq_one_letter_code
_entity_poly.pdbx_strand_id
1 'polypeptide(L)'
;MPWLALPFGDGRKQILNRKFKIEGIPAAVAIGPSGRTITKEARMHLTAYGADAFPFTEEHLKQLGEEIEKKANGWPEKVKHELHSEHELIRTKRSSYNCDGCGETGYSWSFYCKQCDFDLHPKCALKEDEDTGTEKGKEGFICDGDVCRKA
;
A
#
# COMPACT_ATOMS: atom_id res chain seq x y z
N MET A 1 -6.18 13.22 14.35
CA MET A 1 -5.64 11.85 14.41
C MET A 1 -6.37 11.08 15.50
N PRO A 2 -7.26 10.13 15.16
CA PRO A 2 -8.06 9.39 16.15
C PRO A 2 -7.31 8.17 16.70
N TRP A 3 -6.05 8.33 17.14
CA TRP A 3 -5.30 7.25 17.80
C TRP A 3 -4.45 7.74 18.97
N LEU A 4 -4.14 6.81 19.88
CA LEU A 4 -3.28 7.06 21.03
C LEU A 4 -1.82 7.21 20.56
N ALA A 5 -1.09 8.09 21.24
CA ALA A 5 0.34 8.28 21.00
C ALA A 5 1.11 8.20 22.32
N LEU A 6 2.35 7.73 22.24
CA LEU A 6 3.29 7.90 23.34
C LEU A 6 3.60 9.40 23.50
N PRO A 7 3.68 9.92 24.74
CA PRO A 7 4.12 11.27 24.99
C PRO A 7 5.44 11.62 24.29
N PHE A 8 5.64 12.90 24.03
CA PHE A 8 6.91 13.38 23.49
C PHE A 8 8.04 13.09 24.48
N GLY A 9 9.21 12.64 23.98
CA GLY A 9 10.35 12.25 24.82
C GLY A 9 10.21 10.94 25.61
N ASP A 10 9.09 10.20 25.47
CA ASP A 10 8.90 8.95 26.21
C ASP A 10 9.97 7.89 25.86
N GLY A 11 10.74 7.46 26.86
CA GLY A 11 11.85 6.51 26.72
C GLY A 11 11.41 5.11 26.25
N ARG A 12 10.12 4.76 26.38
CA ARG A 12 9.58 3.50 25.85
C ARG A 12 9.75 3.37 24.35
N LYS A 13 9.85 4.48 23.61
CA LYS A 13 10.11 4.48 22.15
C LYS A 13 11.38 3.70 21.80
N GLN A 14 12.47 3.90 22.54
CA GLN A 14 13.74 3.20 22.29
C GLN A 14 13.64 1.70 22.61
N ILE A 15 12.94 1.36 23.70
CA ILE A 15 12.69 -0.03 24.10
C ILE A 15 11.86 -0.75 23.02
N LEU A 16 10.81 -0.10 22.51
CA LEU A 16 9.95 -0.65 21.47
C LEU A 16 10.71 -0.83 20.15
N ASN A 17 11.50 0.17 19.73
CA ASN A 17 12.35 0.05 18.53
C ASN A 17 13.28 -1.16 18.62
N ARG A 18 13.96 -1.36 19.76
CA ARG A 18 14.84 -2.53 19.96
C ARG A 18 14.06 -3.84 20.02
N LYS A 19 12.95 -3.89 20.75
CA LYS A 19 12.12 -5.09 20.92
C LYS A 19 11.55 -5.58 19.57
N PHE A 20 11.06 -4.64 18.76
CA PHE A 20 10.49 -4.97 17.47
C PHE A 20 11.52 -5.02 16.34
N LYS A 21 12.76 -4.57 16.58
CA LYS A 21 13.83 -4.46 15.59
C LYS A 21 13.42 -3.55 14.42
N ILE A 22 12.95 -2.35 14.76
CA ILE A 22 12.55 -1.35 13.77
C ILE A 22 13.81 -0.70 13.21
N GLU A 23 14.15 -1.02 11.95
CA GLU A 23 15.34 -0.51 11.26
C GLU A 23 15.07 0.76 10.44
N GLY A 24 13.80 1.03 10.11
CA GLY A 24 13.39 2.19 9.34
C GLY A 24 11.92 2.54 9.54
N ILE A 25 11.54 3.75 9.14
CA ILE A 25 10.15 4.23 9.15
C ILE A 25 9.68 4.48 7.71
N PRO A 26 8.39 4.26 7.39
CA PRO A 26 7.32 3.82 8.30
C PRO A 26 7.38 2.32 8.63
N ALA A 27 7.01 1.97 9.87
CA ALA A 27 6.89 0.59 10.35
C ALA A 27 5.58 0.40 11.13
N ALA A 28 4.96 -0.77 11.01
CA ALA A 28 3.73 -1.11 11.73
C ALA A 28 3.81 -2.55 12.25
N VAL A 29 3.45 -2.72 13.52
CA VAL A 29 3.43 -4.01 14.21
C VAL A 29 2.00 -4.28 14.67
N ALA A 30 1.45 -5.44 14.30
CA ALA A 30 0.14 -5.87 14.76
C ALA A 30 0.29 -6.62 16.09
N ILE A 31 -0.45 -6.18 17.11
CA ILE A 31 -0.52 -6.80 18.44
C ILE A 31 -1.95 -7.26 18.66
N GLY A 32 -2.13 -8.51 19.04
CA GLY A 32 -3.44 -9.09 19.29
C GLY A 32 -4.00 -8.71 20.67
N PRO A 33 -5.28 -9.02 20.94
CA PRO A 33 -5.94 -8.70 22.21
C PRO A 33 -5.24 -9.29 23.46
N SER A 34 -4.49 -10.38 23.29
CA SER A 34 -3.69 -11.01 24.34
C SER A 34 -2.39 -10.26 24.67
N GLY A 35 -2.08 -9.17 23.97
CA GLY A 35 -0.81 -8.44 24.07
C GLY A 35 0.36 -9.13 23.35
N ARG A 36 0.12 -10.26 22.68
CA ARG A 36 1.13 -10.96 21.86
C ARG A 36 1.22 -10.34 20.47
N THR A 37 2.42 -10.35 19.90
CA THR A 37 2.66 -9.90 18.52
C THR A 37 2.05 -10.89 17.54
N ILE A 38 1.21 -10.40 16.63
CA ILE A 38 0.66 -11.16 15.51
C ILE A 38 1.68 -11.14 14.36
N THR A 39 2.08 -9.96 13.92
CA THR A 39 3.10 -9.79 12.87
C THR A 39 3.87 -8.47 13.06
N LYS A 40 5.14 -8.49 12.67
CA LYS A 40 5.99 -7.28 12.58
C LYS A 40 5.95 -6.65 11.18
N GLU A 41 5.40 -7.37 10.21
CA GLU A 41 5.31 -6.96 8.80
C GLU A 41 3.93 -6.37 8.45
N ALA A 42 3.18 -5.90 9.45
CA ALA A 42 1.83 -5.37 9.23
C ALA A 42 1.82 -4.25 8.19
N ARG A 43 2.89 -3.44 8.13
CA ARG A 43 3.05 -2.41 7.08
C ARG A 43 3.01 -3.03 5.68
N MET A 44 3.68 -4.15 5.44
CA MET A 44 3.69 -4.79 4.12
C MET A 44 2.30 -5.31 3.76
N HIS A 45 1.63 -5.99 4.69
CA HIS A 45 0.28 -6.52 4.45
C HIS A 45 -0.74 -5.41 4.23
N LEU A 46 -0.71 -4.33 5.03
CA LEU A 46 -1.57 -3.16 4.83
C LEU A 46 -1.36 -2.50 3.48
N THR A 47 -0.11 -2.46 2.99
CA THR A 47 0.12 -1.82 1.69
C THR A 47 -0.29 -2.73 0.52
N ALA A 48 -0.18 -4.06 0.69
CA ALA A 48 -0.57 -5.02 -0.34
C ALA A 48 -2.09 -5.29 -0.40
N TYR A 49 -2.76 -5.34 0.74
CA TYR A 49 -4.17 -5.76 0.85
C TYR A 49 -5.08 -4.70 1.50
N GLY A 50 -4.55 -3.54 1.89
CA GLY A 50 -5.35 -2.51 2.54
C GLY A 50 -5.92 -2.98 3.89
N ALA A 51 -7.17 -2.61 4.16
CA ALA A 51 -7.89 -3.00 5.38
C ALA A 51 -8.19 -4.51 5.42
N ASP A 52 -8.30 -5.16 4.25
CA ASP A 52 -8.60 -6.58 4.14
C ASP A 52 -7.46 -7.44 4.70
N ALA A 53 -6.26 -6.89 4.90
CA ALA A 53 -5.16 -7.57 5.59
C ALA A 53 -5.52 -8.04 7.00
N PHE A 54 -6.46 -7.39 7.68
CA PHE A 54 -6.94 -7.79 8.99
C PHE A 54 -7.70 -9.13 8.89
N PRO A 55 -7.46 -10.12 9.78
CA PRO A 55 -6.78 -10.04 11.08
C PRO A 55 -5.27 -10.31 11.10
N PHE A 56 -4.59 -10.26 9.94
CA PHE A 56 -3.16 -10.54 9.79
C PHE A 56 -2.74 -11.95 10.23
N THR A 57 -3.68 -12.90 10.26
CA THR A 57 -3.35 -14.31 10.47
C THR A 57 -2.71 -14.88 9.20
N GLU A 58 -1.81 -15.84 9.38
CA GLU A 58 -1.10 -16.44 8.25
C GLU A 58 -2.07 -17.11 7.26
N GLU A 59 -3.12 -17.76 7.77
CA GLU A 59 -4.14 -18.39 6.92
C GLU A 59 -4.91 -17.37 6.09
N HIS A 60 -5.30 -16.25 6.70
CA HIS A 60 -6.05 -15.19 6.02
C HIS A 60 -5.21 -14.50 4.94
N LEU A 61 -3.95 -14.19 5.26
CA LEU A 61 -3.02 -13.60 4.30
C LEU A 61 -2.73 -14.54 3.12
N LYS A 62 -2.68 -15.86 3.38
CA LYS A 62 -2.55 -16.86 2.32
C LYS A 62 -3.77 -16.89 1.41
N GLN A 63 -4.98 -16.83 1.98
CA GLN A 63 -6.23 -16.77 1.20
C GLN A 63 -6.27 -15.54 0.28
N LEU A 64 -5.96 -14.36 0.81
CA LEU A 64 -5.86 -13.14 0.01
C LEU A 64 -4.83 -13.26 -1.12
N GLY A 65 -3.67 -13.86 -0.82
CA GLY A 65 -2.65 -14.15 -1.83
C GLY A 65 -3.19 -15.04 -2.95
N GLU A 66 -3.85 -16.15 -2.61
CA GLU A 66 -4.44 -17.07 -3.59
C GLU A 66 -5.54 -16.40 -4.43
N GLU A 67 -6.36 -15.53 -3.84
CA GLU A 67 -7.37 -14.76 -4.55
C GLU A 67 -6.75 -13.81 -5.58
N ILE A 68 -5.67 -13.12 -5.21
CA ILE A 68 -4.91 -12.27 -6.14
C ILE A 68 -4.32 -13.11 -7.27
N GLU A 69 -3.75 -14.28 -6.99
CA GLU A 69 -3.23 -15.17 -8.04
C GLU A 69 -4.33 -15.66 -8.99
N LYS A 70 -5.51 -16.01 -8.45
CA LYS A 70 -6.67 -16.40 -9.26
C LYS A 70 -7.13 -15.27 -10.17
N LYS A 71 -7.20 -14.03 -9.65
CA LYS A 71 -7.49 -12.84 -10.47
C LYS A 71 -6.41 -12.63 -11.53
N ALA A 72 -5.14 -12.75 -11.15
CA ALA A 72 -4.02 -12.57 -12.05
C ALA A 72 -4.05 -13.56 -13.22
N ASN A 73 -4.48 -14.80 -13.00
CA ASN A 73 -4.64 -15.79 -14.09
C ASN A 73 -5.63 -15.36 -15.18
N GLY A 74 -6.60 -14.49 -14.85
CA GLY A 74 -7.53 -13.92 -15.83
C GLY A 74 -7.00 -12.71 -16.60
N TRP A 75 -5.90 -12.10 -16.15
CA TRP A 75 -5.33 -10.94 -16.82
C TRP A 75 -4.51 -11.32 -18.05
N PRO A 76 -4.45 -10.47 -19.09
CA PRO A 76 -3.56 -10.69 -20.24
C PRO A 76 -2.09 -10.71 -19.81
N GLU A 77 -1.27 -11.51 -20.51
CA GLU A 77 0.17 -11.55 -20.28
C GLU A 77 0.87 -10.26 -20.74
N LYS A 78 0.32 -9.62 -21.79
CA LYS A 78 0.83 -8.39 -22.38
C LYS A 78 -0.28 -7.38 -22.62
N VAL A 79 -0.03 -6.11 -22.29
CA VAL A 79 -0.98 -5.00 -22.46
C VAL A 79 -0.31 -3.84 -23.18
N LYS A 80 -1.04 -3.23 -24.12
CA LYS A 80 -0.69 -1.92 -24.70
C LYS A 80 -1.45 -0.85 -23.94
N HIS A 81 -0.75 0.14 -23.44
CA HIS A 81 -1.35 1.22 -22.66
C HIS A 81 -1.13 2.57 -23.36
N GLU A 82 -2.09 3.49 -23.25
CA GLU A 82 -2.03 4.80 -23.93
C GLU A 82 -0.87 5.67 -23.43
N LEU A 83 -0.55 5.59 -22.13
CA LEU A 83 0.59 6.29 -21.54
C LEU A 83 1.95 5.68 -21.95
N HIS A 84 1.94 4.47 -22.53
CA HIS A 84 3.14 3.77 -22.93
C HIS A 84 2.88 2.90 -24.17
N SER A 85 2.62 3.55 -25.30
CA SER A 85 2.20 2.87 -26.53
C SER A 85 3.35 2.26 -27.33
N GLU A 86 4.60 2.68 -27.08
CA GLU A 86 5.77 2.20 -27.81
C GLU A 86 6.13 0.75 -27.49
N HIS A 87 5.93 0.32 -26.23
CA HIS A 87 6.23 -1.05 -25.79
C HIS A 87 5.06 -1.70 -25.08
N GLU A 88 4.95 -3.01 -25.23
CA GLU A 88 3.99 -3.81 -24.49
C GLU A 88 4.46 -4.02 -23.05
N LEU A 89 3.56 -3.78 -22.10
CA LEU A 89 3.79 -4.05 -20.69
C LEU A 89 3.56 -5.53 -20.41
N ILE A 90 4.47 -6.16 -19.70
CA ILE A 90 4.43 -7.59 -19.38
C ILE A 90 3.95 -7.77 -17.94
N ARG A 91 2.98 -8.65 -17.74
CA ARG A 91 2.47 -9.02 -16.42
C ARG A 91 3.58 -9.69 -15.60
N THR A 92 4.07 -9.02 -14.56
CA THR A 92 5.24 -9.41 -13.79
C THR A 92 4.94 -9.37 -12.30
N LYS A 93 5.51 -10.32 -11.52
CA LYS A 93 5.45 -10.24 -10.06
C LYS A 93 6.48 -9.25 -9.53
N ARG A 94 6.04 -8.30 -8.72
CA ARG A 94 6.87 -7.25 -8.12
C ARG A 94 6.53 -7.12 -6.64
N SER A 95 7.55 -7.07 -5.78
CA SER A 95 7.38 -6.93 -4.33
C SER A 95 6.87 -5.54 -3.94
N SER A 96 7.33 -4.50 -4.63
CA SER A 96 6.83 -3.12 -4.52
C SER A 96 7.27 -2.34 -5.75
N TYR A 97 6.40 -1.47 -6.26
CA TYR A 97 6.68 -0.58 -7.38
C TYR A 97 5.87 0.71 -7.22
N ASN A 98 6.25 1.77 -7.92
CA ASN A 98 5.41 2.95 -8.03
C ASN A 98 4.71 2.91 -9.38
N CYS A 99 3.39 3.06 -9.39
CA CYS A 99 2.63 3.08 -10.63
C CYS A 99 2.82 4.44 -11.32
N ASP A 100 3.32 4.43 -12.55
CA ASP A 100 3.53 5.64 -13.35
C ASP A 100 2.21 6.30 -13.81
N GLY A 101 1.10 5.56 -13.74
CA GLY A 101 -0.23 6.07 -14.10
C GLY A 101 -0.91 6.88 -13.00
N CYS A 102 -0.88 6.41 -11.75
CA CYS A 102 -1.57 7.08 -10.63
C CYS A 102 -0.61 7.66 -9.57
N GLY A 103 0.68 7.31 -9.61
CA GLY A 103 1.69 7.73 -8.63
C GLY A 103 1.63 7.00 -7.29
N GLU A 104 0.72 6.03 -7.13
CA GLU A 104 0.61 5.23 -5.89
C GLU A 104 1.51 4.00 -5.94
N THR A 105 1.92 3.52 -4.77
CA THR A 105 2.70 2.30 -4.66
C THR A 105 1.84 1.07 -4.91
N GLY A 106 2.31 0.15 -5.75
CA GLY A 106 1.70 -1.15 -6.02
C GLY A 106 2.52 -2.32 -5.48
N TYR A 107 1.84 -3.46 -5.34
CA TYR A 107 2.37 -4.69 -4.76
C TYR A 107 1.90 -5.90 -5.57
N SER A 108 2.59 -7.02 -5.40
CA SER A 108 2.29 -8.34 -5.95
C SER A 108 2.43 -8.44 -7.47
N TRP A 109 1.57 -7.78 -8.23
CA TRP A 109 1.52 -7.85 -9.69
C TRP A 109 1.59 -6.47 -10.30
N SER A 110 2.40 -6.29 -11.34
CA SER A 110 2.43 -5.09 -12.17
C SER A 110 2.40 -5.45 -13.66
N PHE A 111 2.01 -4.48 -14.47
CA PHE A 111 2.31 -4.47 -15.89
C PHE A 111 3.57 -3.64 -16.11
N TYR A 112 4.67 -4.32 -16.43
CA TYR A 112 6.01 -3.75 -16.41
C TYR A 112 6.67 -3.77 -17.79
N CYS A 113 7.28 -2.65 -18.18
CA CYS A 113 8.16 -2.58 -19.34
C CYS A 113 9.63 -2.53 -18.89
N LYS A 114 10.39 -3.58 -19.20
CA LYS A 114 11.83 -3.64 -18.90
C LYS A 114 12.67 -2.60 -19.64
N GLN A 115 12.22 -2.13 -20.79
CA GLN A 115 13.00 -1.19 -21.61
C GLN A 115 12.94 0.24 -21.07
N CYS A 116 11.80 0.61 -20.49
CA CYS A 116 11.54 1.97 -20.03
C CYS A 116 11.43 2.10 -18.51
N ASP A 117 11.58 0.99 -17.78
CA ASP A 117 11.36 0.91 -16.33
C ASP A 117 9.98 1.47 -15.92
N PHE A 118 8.96 1.14 -16.71
CA PHE A 118 7.60 1.66 -16.56
C PHE A 118 6.71 0.61 -15.91
N ASP A 119 6.09 0.93 -14.78
CA ASP A 119 5.25 0.04 -13.99
C ASP A 119 3.81 0.61 -13.91
N LEU A 120 2.81 -0.22 -14.21
CA LEU A 120 1.40 0.09 -13.94
C LEU A 120 0.77 -0.93 -13.01
N HIS A 121 -0.16 -0.47 -12.18
CA HIS A 121 -1.07 -1.37 -11.50
C HIS A 121 -1.91 -2.16 -12.51
N PRO A 122 -2.33 -3.39 -12.18
CA PRO A 122 -3.29 -4.14 -13.00
C PRO A 122 -4.56 -3.34 -13.32
N LYS A 123 -5.14 -2.65 -12.31
CA LYS A 123 -6.30 -1.76 -12.49
C LYS A 123 -6.04 -0.61 -13.47
N CYS A 124 -4.86 0.01 -13.39
CA CYS A 124 -4.48 1.14 -14.24
C CYS A 124 -4.26 0.68 -15.69
N ALA A 125 -3.68 -0.50 -15.88
CA ALA A 125 -3.43 -1.05 -17.21
C ALA A 125 -4.71 -1.54 -17.91
N LEU A 126 -5.66 -2.10 -17.15
CA LEU A 126 -6.88 -2.71 -17.70
C LEU A 126 -8.09 -1.76 -17.78
N LYS A 127 -7.97 -0.52 -17.29
CA LYS A 127 -9.07 0.46 -17.21
C LYS A 127 -10.32 -0.14 -16.54
N GLU A 128 -10.12 -0.88 -15.45
CA GLU A 128 -11.25 -1.31 -14.62
C GLU A 128 -11.74 -0.09 -13.85
N ASP A 129 -12.82 0.53 -14.33
CA ASP A 129 -13.50 1.63 -13.68
C ASP A 129 -14.25 1.11 -12.45
N GLU A 130 -13.67 1.27 -11.25
CA GLU A 130 -14.47 1.37 -10.03
C GLU A 130 -14.07 2.60 -9.22
N ASP A 131 -14.98 3.57 -9.28
CA ASP A 131 -15.30 4.55 -8.26
C ASP A 131 -15.33 3.89 -6.87
N THR A 132 -14.19 3.90 -6.19
CA THR A 132 -14.16 3.94 -4.73
C THR A 132 -13.33 5.14 -4.33
N GLY A 133 -14.04 6.26 -4.22
CA GLY A 133 -13.58 7.53 -3.69
C GLY A 133 -12.49 7.41 -2.62
N THR A 134 -11.25 7.67 -3.04
CA THR A 134 -10.49 8.66 -2.30
C THR A 134 -10.90 10.00 -2.90
N GLU A 135 -12.00 10.55 -2.40
CA GLU A 135 -12.13 11.99 -2.37
C GLU A 135 -10.85 12.51 -1.69
N LYS A 136 -9.86 12.90 -2.49
CA LYS A 136 -9.02 14.03 -2.11
C LYS A 136 -9.95 15.23 -2.12
N GLY A 137 -10.80 15.33 -1.10
CA GLY A 137 -11.29 16.59 -0.64
C GLY A 137 -10.05 17.45 -0.48
N LYS A 138 -9.88 18.41 -1.37
CA LYS A 138 -8.96 19.52 -1.14
C LYS A 138 -9.52 20.22 0.08
N GLU A 139 -9.13 19.76 1.27
CA GLU A 139 -9.38 20.47 2.52
C GLU A 139 -8.49 21.71 2.46
N GLY A 140 -8.99 22.75 1.79
CA GLY A 140 -8.36 24.06 1.81
C GLY A 140 -8.32 24.51 3.25
N PHE A 141 -7.14 24.83 3.76
CA PHE A 141 -7.01 25.57 4.99
C PHE A 141 -7.06 27.06 4.64
N ILE A 142 -7.97 27.79 5.28
CA ILE A 142 -7.92 29.25 5.28
C ILE A 142 -7.04 29.63 6.48
N CYS A 143 -5.95 30.33 6.20
CA CYS A 143 -5.04 30.83 7.22
C CYS A 143 -5.15 32.35 7.28
N ASP A 144 -5.56 32.87 8.44
CA ASP A 144 -5.46 34.29 8.78
C ASP A 144 -4.34 34.44 9.80
N GLY A 145 -3.16 34.82 9.33
CA GLY A 145 -1.94 34.87 10.14
C GLY A 145 -1.50 33.47 10.60
N ASP A 146 -1.22 33.31 11.89
CA ASP A 146 -0.70 32.06 12.49
C ASP A 146 -1.79 31.03 12.84
N VAL A 147 -3.05 31.28 12.50
CA VAL A 147 -4.17 30.38 12.80
C VAL A 147 -4.80 29.88 11.51
N CYS A 148 -4.63 28.59 11.24
CA CYS A 148 -5.28 27.91 10.11
C CYS A 148 -6.53 27.18 10.59
N ARG A 149 -7.65 27.40 9.89
CA ARG A 149 -8.90 26.63 10.07
C ARG A 149 -9.25 25.93 8.77
N LYS A 150 -9.94 24.81 8.87
CA LYS A 150 -10.50 24.09 7.73
C LYS A 150 -11.55 25.01 7.08
N ALA A 151 -11.44 25.24 5.78
CA ALA A 151 -12.44 26.00 5.01
C ALA A 151 -13.82 25.33 5.09
#